data_AF-A0A7V5ERQ5-F1
#
_entry.id   AF-A0A7V5ERQ5-F1
#
_cell.length_a   1.000
_cell.length_b   1.000
_cell.length_c   1.000
_cell.angle_alpha   90.00
_cell.angle_beta   90.00
_cell.angle_gamma   90.00
#
_symmetry.space_group_name_H-M   'P 1'
#
loop_
_entity.id
_entity.type
_entity.pdbx_description
1 polymer ?
#
loop_
_entity_poly.entity_id
_entity_poly.type
_entity_poly.pdbx_seq_one_letter_code
_entity_poly.pdbx_strand_id
1 'polypeptide(L)'
;MTEALSPKDAARLIAALRKHHEISHQRVEGGGLSPEMAMLRAWQAQRLARTYADFLADPRYEPAGRFFLENIYAPKDFSQRNADILRIHEFMSRFIPARALRTLTKAIELHNLTEELDATLLDVLLNQVGVTDSISEEQYAEAYRLCDNYDDRVKQIDMVVEIGRDLEKLVKHRVIGWTLRL
;
A
#
# COMPACT_ATOMS: atom_id res chain seq x y z
N MET A 1 13.51 -27.93 9.63
CA MET A 1 13.54 -27.19 10.91
C MET A 1 14.12 -25.82 10.61
N THR A 2 13.27 -24.78 10.55
CA THR A 2 13.73 -23.41 10.35
C THR A 2 14.08 -22.84 11.71
N GLU A 3 15.38 -22.69 11.97
CA GLU A 3 15.92 -22.22 13.24
C GLU A 3 15.45 -20.77 13.49
N ALA A 4 14.82 -20.52 14.64
CA ALA A 4 14.35 -19.19 15.00
C ALA A 4 15.54 -18.27 15.25
N LEU A 5 15.46 -17.04 14.73
CA LEU A 5 16.54 -16.05 14.85
C LEU A 5 16.93 -15.79 16.32
N SER A 6 18.23 -15.66 16.55
CA SER A 6 18.76 -15.11 17.78
C SER A 6 18.36 -13.63 17.92
N PRO A 7 18.05 -13.15 19.14
CA PRO A 7 17.74 -11.74 19.40
C PRO A 7 18.77 -10.74 18.86
N LYS A 8 20.05 -11.14 18.78
CA LYS A 8 21.13 -10.29 18.23
C LYS A 8 21.01 -10.06 16.73
N ASP A 9 20.54 -11.05 15.97
CA ASP A 9 20.43 -10.94 14.52
C ASP A 9 19.17 -10.15 14.12
N ALA A 10 18.09 -10.27 14.90
CA ALA A 10 16.90 -9.42 14.75
C ALA A 10 17.23 -7.93 15.02
N ALA A 11 18.02 -7.64 16.05
CA ALA A 11 18.45 -6.28 16.36
C ALA A 11 19.32 -5.66 15.25
N ARG A 12 20.23 -6.46 14.65
CA ARG A 12 21.04 -6.01 13.51
C ARG A 12 20.20 -5.71 12.28
N LEU A 13 19.18 -6.53 12.00
CA LEU A 13 18.26 -6.33 10.88
C LEU A 13 17.46 -5.03 11.06
N ILE A 14 16.88 -4.80 12.25
CA ILE A 14 16.15 -3.57 12.54
C ILE A 14 17.05 -2.34 12.42
N ALA A 15 18.30 -2.42 12.91
CA ALA A 15 19.27 -1.34 12.79
C ALA A 15 19.66 -1.06 11.32
N ALA A 16 19.81 -2.09 10.49
CA ALA A 16 20.11 -1.94 9.07
C ALA A 16 18.94 -1.29 8.31
N LEU A 17 17.70 -1.70 8.59
CA LEU A 17 16.49 -1.13 8.00
C LEU A 17 16.29 0.33 8.42
N ARG A 18 16.50 0.68 9.70
CA ARG A 18 16.44 2.07 10.18
C ARG A 18 17.50 2.95 9.54
N LYS A 19 18.75 2.49 9.49
CA LYS A 19 19.85 3.24 8.88
C LYS A 19 19.60 3.50 7.39
N HIS A 20 19.04 2.51 6.67
CA HIS A 20 18.64 2.70 5.28
C HIS A 20 17.50 3.71 5.15
N HIS A 21 16.49 3.63 6.03
CA HIS A 21 15.36 4.56 6.05
C HIS A 21 15.80 6.02 6.32
N GLU A 22 16.73 6.25 7.24
CA GLU A 22 17.29 7.58 7.54
C GLU A 22 18.10 8.15 6.35
N ILE A 23 18.90 7.31 5.68
CA ILE A 23 19.67 7.71 4.50
C ILE A 23 18.76 7.99 3.29
N SER A 24 17.66 7.23 3.13
CA SER A 24 16.66 7.48 2.09
C SER A 24 15.84 8.75 2.36
N HIS A 25 15.49 9.04 3.61
CA HIS A 25 14.82 10.29 3.99
C HIS A 25 15.66 11.54 3.68
N GLN A 26 16.98 11.47 3.87
CA GLN A 26 17.89 12.58 3.55
C GLN A 26 18.04 12.86 2.04
N ARG A 27 17.61 11.93 1.17
CA ARG A 27 17.68 12.09 -0.30
C ARG A 27 16.40 12.65 -0.93
N VAL A 28 15.29 12.75 -0.18
CA VAL A 28 13.97 13.11 -0.75
C VAL A 28 13.29 14.21 0.06
N GLU A 29 13.94 15.36 0.20
CA GLU A 29 13.20 16.63 0.38
C GLU A 29 12.73 17.23 -0.97
N GLY A 30 12.67 16.43 -2.05
CA GLY A 30 12.50 16.95 -3.42
C GLY A 30 11.61 16.15 -4.39
N GLY A 31 10.72 15.28 -3.94
CA GLY A 31 9.81 14.57 -4.86
C GLY A 31 8.56 14.01 -4.16
N GLY A 32 7.60 14.87 -3.86
CA GLY A 32 6.26 14.45 -3.41
C GLY A 32 5.35 14.08 -4.59
N LEU A 33 4.17 13.52 -4.29
CA LEU A 33 3.10 13.39 -5.28
C LEU A 33 2.80 14.76 -5.91
N SER A 34 2.41 14.77 -7.20
CA SER A 34 1.88 15.99 -7.79
C SER A 34 0.63 16.45 -7.00
N PRO A 35 0.32 17.76 -6.97
CA PRO A 35 -0.88 18.26 -6.29
C PRO A 35 -2.18 17.56 -6.76
N GLU A 36 -2.26 17.24 -8.04
CA GLU A 36 -3.43 16.58 -8.66
C GLU A 36 -3.54 15.12 -8.22
N MET A 37 -2.42 14.40 -8.15
CA MET A 37 -2.39 13.03 -7.63
C MET A 37 -2.71 12.99 -6.13
N ALA A 38 -2.21 13.97 -5.37
CA ALA A 38 -2.56 14.11 -3.96
C ALA A 38 -4.07 14.38 -3.77
N MET A 39 -4.67 15.22 -4.61
CA MET A 39 -6.11 15.48 -4.63
C MET A 39 -6.90 14.20 -4.92
N LEU A 40 -6.53 13.45 -5.95
CA LEU A 40 -7.19 12.19 -6.31
C LEU A 40 -7.15 11.20 -5.14
N ARG A 41 -5.97 10.95 -4.56
CA ARG A 41 -5.83 10.01 -3.44
C ARG A 41 -6.58 10.46 -2.20
N ALA A 42 -6.54 11.75 -1.88
CA ALA A 42 -7.30 12.29 -0.76
C ALA A 42 -8.79 12.07 -0.95
N TRP A 43 -9.31 12.29 -2.16
CA TRP A 43 -10.71 12.03 -2.48
C TRP A 43 -11.05 10.54 -2.38
N GLN A 44 -10.23 9.65 -2.93
CA GLN A 44 -10.45 8.20 -2.89
C GLN A 44 -10.44 7.68 -1.45
N ALA A 45 -9.50 8.14 -0.62
CA ALA A 45 -9.42 7.79 0.80
C ALA A 45 -10.66 8.26 1.57
N GLN A 46 -11.11 9.50 1.34
CA GLN A 46 -12.35 10.01 1.95
C GLN A 46 -13.57 9.21 1.52
N ARG A 47 -13.68 8.88 0.22
CA ARG A 47 -14.77 8.04 -0.29
C ARG A 47 -14.76 6.67 0.39
N LEU A 48 -13.60 6.01 0.50
CA LEU A 48 -13.48 4.73 1.20
C LEU A 48 -13.88 4.84 2.68
N ALA A 49 -13.46 5.90 3.37
CA ALA A 49 -13.85 6.14 4.75
C ALA A 49 -15.37 6.31 4.91
N ARG A 50 -16.04 6.96 3.95
CA ARG A 50 -17.51 7.07 3.93
C ARG A 50 -18.17 5.73 3.64
N THR A 51 -17.68 4.98 2.64
CA THR A 51 -18.24 3.67 2.25
C THR A 51 -18.16 2.64 3.37
N TYR A 52 -17.08 2.65 4.15
CA TYR A 52 -16.82 1.69 5.24
C TYR A 52 -16.92 2.34 6.63
N ALA A 53 -17.79 3.35 6.78
CA ALA A 53 -17.97 4.07 8.03
C ALA A 53 -18.46 3.17 9.17
N ASP A 54 -19.22 2.12 8.85
CA ASP A 54 -19.66 1.08 9.77
C ASP A 54 -18.46 0.27 10.34
N PHE A 55 -17.49 -0.09 9.50
CA PHE A 55 -16.25 -0.74 9.94
C PHE A 55 -15.40 0.20 10.79
N LEU A 56 -15.35 1.49 10.44
CA LEU A 56 -14.61 2.49 11.23
C LEU A 56 -15.28 2.79 12.58
N ALA A 57 -16.57 2.52 12.74
CA ALA A 57 -17.30 2.69 13.99
C ALA A 57 -17.23 1.46 14.91
N ASP A 58 -16.89 0.28 14.39
CA ASP A 58 -16.72 -0.93 15.18
C ASP A 58 -15.32 -0.96 15.85
N PRO A 59 -15.22 -0.98 17.19
CA PRO A 59 -13.94 -1.01 17.91
C PRO A 59 -13.02 -2.18 17.51
N ARG A 60 -13.59 -3.27 16.97
CA ARG A 60 -12.82 -4.41 16.45
C ARG A 60 -12.06 -4.06 15.18
N TYR A 61 -12.64 -3.25 14.30
CA TYR A 61 -12.11 -2.99 12.96
C TYR A 61 -11.49 -1.60 12.82
N GLU A 62 -11.86 -0.64 13.68
CA GLU A 62 -11.36 0.73 13.67
C GLU A 62 -9.82 0.81 13.58
N PRO A 63 -9.01 0.12 14.40
CA PRO A 63 -7.56 0.28 14.36
C PRO A 63 -6.96 -0.14 13.01
N ALA A 64 -7.48 -1.22 12.42
CA ALA A 64 -7.05 -1.71 11.12
C ALA A 64 -7.51 -0.77 9.98
N GLY A 65 -8.74 -0.26 10.07
CA GLY A 65 -9.31 0.68 9.10
C GLY A 65 -8.56 2.01 9.07
N ARG A 66 -8.27 2.61 10.23
CA ARG A 66 -7.46 3.83 10.31
C ARG A 66 -6.04 3.61 9.81
N PHE A 67 -5.41 2.50 10.20
CA PHE A 67 -4.08 2.15 9.70
C PHE A 67 -4.05 2.06 8.17
N PHE A 68 -5.05 1.42 7.56
CA PHE A 68 -5.17 1.32 6.10
C PHE A 68 -5.24 2.70 5.43
N LEU A 69 -6.14 3.57 5.90
CA LEU A 69 -6.34 4.91 5.31
C LEU A 69 -5.13 5.84 5.49
N GLU A 70 -4.41 5.72 6.61
CA GLU A 70 -3.34 6.65 6.97
C GLU A 70 -1.93 6.18 6.60
N ASN A 71 -1.74 4.87 6.39
CA ASN A 71 -0.40 4.29 6.24
C ASN A 71 -0.23 3.37 5.00
N ILE A 72 -1.31 2.91 4.39
CA ILE A 72 -1.26 2.08 3.17
C ILE A 72 -1.78 2.86 1.96
N TYR A 73 -2.92 3.51 2.11
CA TYR A 73 -3.58 4.26 1.04
C TYR A 73 -3.59 5.78 1.28
N ALA A 74 -2.63 6.26 2.08
CA ALA A 74 -2.47 7.68 2.33
C ALA A 74 -2.08 8.43 1.05
N PRO A 75 -2.38 9.74 0.97
CA PRO A 75 -1.93 10.61 -0.12
C PRO A 75 -0.44 10.92 0.03
N LYS A 76 0.40 9.89 -0.01
CA LYS A 76 1.86 9.94 0.12
C LYS A 76 2.49 9.01 -0.93
N ASP A 77 3.72 9.33 -1.31
CA ASP A 77 4.50 8.48 -2.21
C ASP A 77 5.15 7.33 -1.43
N PHE A 78 4.84 6.09 -1.84
CA PHE A 78 5.42 4.86 -1.28
C PHE A 78 6.43 4.18 -2.22
N SER A 79 6.70 4.76 -3.39
CA SER A 79 7.56 4.20 -4.43
C SER A 79 8.97 3.92 -3.91
N GLN A 80 9.53 4.85 -3.14
CA GLN A 80 10.87 4.72 -2.56
C GLN A 80 10.96 3.55 -1.56
N ARG A 81 9.92 3.36 -0.72
CA ARG A 81 9.84 2.23 0.22
C ARG A 81 9.81 0.90 -0.54
N ASN A 82 9.02 0.82 -1.61
CA ASN A 82 8.88 -0.41 -2.40
C ASN A 82 10.17 -0.74 -3.17
N ALA A 83 10.83 0.27 -3.76
CA ALA A 83 12.13 0.11 -4.41
C ALA A 83 13.21 -0.39 -3.44
N ASP A 84 13.23 0.14 -2.22
CA ASP A 84 14.17 -0.28 -1.19
C ASP A 84 13.94 -1.73 -0.75
N ILE A 85 12.68 -2.15 -0.62
CA ILE A 85 12.30 -3.54 -0.33
C ILE A 85 12.76 -4.50 -1.44
N LEU A 86 12.56 -4.14 -2.72
CA LEU A 86 12.98 -4.96 -3.85
C LEU A 86 14.51 -5.10 -3.91
N ARG A 87 15.26 -4.04 -3.61
CA ARG A 87 16.74 -4.06 -3.61
C ARG A 87 17.32 -5.01 -2.58
N ILE A 88 16.65 -5.18 -1.44
CA ILE A 88 17.08 -6.10 -0.39
C ILE A 88 16.41 -7.48 -0.46
N HIS A 89 15.68 -7.78 -1.55
CA HIS A 89 14.87 -8.99 -1.68
C HIS A 89 15.66 -10.29 -1.46
N GLU A 90 16.83 -10.44 -2.08
CA GLU A 90 17.68 -11.63 -1.93
C GLU A 90 18.28 -11.76 -0.53
N PHE A 91 18.49 -10.63 0.16
CA PHE A 91 18.86 -10.64 1.56
C PHE A 91 17.68 -11.06 2.44
N MET A 92 16.47 -10.50 2.20
CA MET A 92 15.27 -10.83 2.95
C MET A 92 14.82 -12.28 2.78
N SER A 93 15.07 -12.92 1.62
CA SER A 93 14.72 -14.32 1.38
C SER A 93 15.42 -15.30 2.33
N ARG A 94 16.56 -14.88 2.92
CA ARG A 94 17.30 -15.67 3.92
C ARG A 94 16.68 -15.64 5.31
N PHE A 95 15.77 -14.69 5.59
CA PHE A 95 15.27 -14.42 6.94
C PHE A 95 13.74 -14.43 7.05
N ILE A 96 13.03 -14.23 5.93
CA ILE A 96 11.57 -14.21 5.88
C ILE A 96 11.08 -15.52 5.28
N PRO A 97 10.05 -16.18 5.84
CA PRO A 97 9.47 -17.37 5.22
C PRO A 97 9.10 -17.10 3.77
N ALA A 98 9.40 -18.03 2.86
CA ALA A 98 9.14 -17.86 1.43
C ALA A 98 7.69 -17.43 1.12
N ARG A 99 6.72 -17.84 1.96
CA ARG A 99 5.33 -17.39 1.86
C ARG A 99 5.14 -15.89 2.13
N ALA A 100 5.78 -15.36 3.16
CA ALA A 100 5.73 -13.94 3.50
C ALA A 100 6.45 -13.10 2.44
N LEU A 101 7.58 -13.59 1.90
CA LEU A 101 8.25 -12.93 0.79
C LEU A 101 7.37 -12.85 -0.46
N ARG A 102 6.71 -13.95 -0.84
CA ARG A 102 5.75 -13.95 -1.97
C ARG A 102 4.59 -12.98 -1.76
N THR A 103 4.07 -12.91 -0.53
CA THR A 103 2.96 -11.99 -0.20
C THR A 103 3.42 -10.54 -0.34
N LEU A 104 4.65 -10.25 0.06
CA LEU A 104 5.25 -8.92 -0.10
C LEU A 104 5.46 -8.57 -1.59
N THR A 105 5.95 -9.49 -2.41
CA THR A 105 6.08 -9.29 -3.86
C THR A 105 4.72 -8.97 -4.50
N LYS A 106 3.67 -9.74 -4.20
CA LYS A 106 2.31 -9.46 -4.68
C LYS A 106 1.80 -8.09 -4.25
N ALA A 107 2.10 -7.66 -3.02
CA ALA A 107 1.72 -6.34 -2.54
C ALA A 107 2.40 -5.20 -3.32
N ILE A 108 3.66 -5.39 -3.73
CA ILE A 108 4.38 -4.44 -4.58
C ILE A 108 3.79 -4.42 -6.00
N GLU A 109 3.48 -5.59 -6.56
CA GLU A 109 2.80 -5.69 -7.86
C GLU A 109 1.43 -5.00 -7.84
N LEU A 110 0.65 -5.21 -6.77
CA LEU A 110 -0.64 -4.54 -6.58
C LEU A 110 -0.46 -3.03 -6.48
N HIS A 111 0.57 -2.56 -5.76
CA HIS A 111 0.84 -1.13 -5.65
C HIS A 111 1.17 -0.53 -7.02
N ASN A 112 2.05 -1.14 -7.81
CA ASN A 112 2.40 -0.65 -9.14
C ASN A 112 1.17 -0.61 -10.06
N LEU A 113 0.34 -1.66 -10.07
CA LEU A 113 -0.92 -1.67 -10.82
C LEU A 113 -1.84 -0.54 -10.36
N THR A 114 -1.89 -0.26 -9.05
CA THR A 114 -2.70 0.84 -8.50
C THR A 114 -2.19 2.21 -8.97
N GLU A 115 -0.87 2.42 -8.98
CA GLU A 115 -0.25 3.66 -9.48
C GLU A 115 -0.57 3.89 -10.97
N GLU A 116 -0.44 2.85 -11.80
CA GLU A 116 -0.77 2.91 -13.23
C GLU A 116 -2.25 3.27 -13.45
N LEU A 117 -3.13 2.58 -12.73
CA LEU A 117 -4.56 2.80 -12.81
C LEU A 117 -5.01 4.17 -12.30
N ASP A 118 -4.36 4.70 -11.26
CA ASP A 118 -4.63 6.04 -10.73
C ASP A 118 -4.07 7.13 -11.66
N ALA A 119 -2.93 6.90 -12.32
CA ALA A 119 -2.39 7.81 -13.33
C ALA A 119 -3.33 7.93 -14.55
N THR A 120 -3.83 6.80 -15.07
CA THR A 120 -4.84 6.81 -16.16
C THR A 120 -6.12 7.51 -15.72
N LEU A 121 -6.60 7.22 -14.52
CA LEU A 121 -7.80 7.86 -14.00
C LEU A 121 -7.64 9.38 -13.84
N LEU A 122 -6.48 9.81 -13.35
CA LEU A 122 -6.16 11.23 -13.19
C LEU A 122 -6.14 11.95 -14.54
N ASP A 123 -5.51 11.35 -15.56
CA ASP A 123 -5.49 11.90 -16.92
C ASP A 123 -6.90 12.09 -17.47
N VAL A 124 -7.77 11.09 -17.34
CA VAL A 124 -9.17 11.16 -17.77
C VAL A 124 -9.94 12.25 -17.00
N LEU A 125 -9.76 12.33 -15.68
CA LEU A 125 -10.42 13.34 -14.85
C LEU A 125 -10.06 14.76 -15.28
N LEU A 126 -8.76 15.02 -15.54
CA LEU A 126 -8.29 16.36 -15.90
C LEU A 126 -8.59 16.70 -17.36
N ASN A 127 -8.31 15.79 -18.28
CA ASN A 127 -8.27 16.09 -19.71
C ASN A 127 -9.55 15.76 -20.47
N GLN A 128 -10.43 14.90 -19.92
CA GLN A 128 -11.70 14.51 -20.57
C GLN A 128 -12.92 14.99 -19.79
N VAL A 129 -12.93 14.79 -18.47
CA VAL A 129 -14.04 15.24 -17.60
C VAL A 129 -13.92 16.73 -17.24
N GLY A 130 -12.69 17.27 -17.21
CA GLY A 130 -12.45 18.69 -16.95
C GLY A 130 -12.47 19.06 -15.46
N VAL A 131 -12.01 18.16 -14.58
CA VAL A 131 -11.85 18.45 -13.15
C VAL A 131 -10.73 19.47 -12.94
N THR A 132 -10.98 20.47 -12.10
CA THR A 132 -9.98 21.47 -11.69
C THR A 132 -9.58 21.30 -10.22
N ASP A 133 -10.48 21.62 -9.30
CA ASP A 133 -10.14 21.84 -7.88
C ASP A 133 -10.70 20.76 -6.95
N SER A 134 -11.74 20.05 -7.39
CA SER A 134 -12.38 19.00 -6.60
C SER A 134 -13.08 17.99 -7.49
N ILE A 135 -13.12 16.74 -7.03
CA ILE A 135 -13.75 15.63 -7.72
C ILE A 135 -15.15 15.41 -7.11
N SER A 136 -16.19 15.34 -7.94
CA SER A 136 -17.52 14.86 -7.53
C SER A 136 -17.66 13.34 -7.72
N GLU A 137 -18.66 12.71 -7.08
CA GLU A 137 -18.91 11.28 -7.26
C GLU A 137 -19.35 10.95 -8.70
N GLU A 138 -20.09 11.84 -9.35
CA GLU A 138 -20.52 11.72 -10.74
C GLU A 138 -19.33 11.78 -11.69
N GLN A 139 -18.44 12.77 -11.50
CA GLN A 139 -17.21 12.93 -12.28
C GLN A 139 -16.28 11.72 -12.12
N TYR A 140 -16.12 11.23 -10.89
CA TYR A 140 -15.32 10.05 -10.62
C TYR A 140 -15.89 8.80 -11.31
N ALA A 141 -17.21 8.60 -11.23
CA ALA A 141 -17.88 7.47 -11.86
C ALA A 141 -17.83 7.55 -13.39
N GLU A 142 -17.95 8.75 -13.96
CA GLU A 142 -17.78 8.99 -15.40
C GLU A 142 -16.36 8.69 -15.85
N ALA A 143 -15.35 9.22 -15.16
CA ALA A 143 -13.95 8.95 -15.46
C ALA A 143 -13.64 7.44 -15.39
N TYR A 144 -14.15 6.73 -14.40
CA TYR A 144 -14.01 5.27 -14.32
C TYR A 144 -14.55 4.54 -15.54
N ARG A 145 -15.69 4.98 -16.09
CA ARG A 145 -16.26 4.40 -17.32
C ARG A 145 -15.42 4.73 -18.54
N LEU A 146 -14.93 5.97 -18.63
CA LEU A 146 -14.07 6.43 -19.73
C LEU A 146 -12.69 5.77 -19.75
N CYS A 147 -12.16 5.36 -18.60
CA CYS A 147 -10.90 4.62 -18.54
C CYS A 147 -10.95 3.26 -19.26
N ASP A 148 -12.14 2.65 -19.39
CA ASP A 148 -12.38 1.36 -20.07
C ASP A 148 -11.38 0.24 -19.72
N ASN A 149 -10.93 0.19 -18.46
CA ASN A 149 -9.89 -0.72 -17.96
C ASN A 149 -10.46 -1.82 -17.06
N TYR A 150 -11.60 -2.38 -17.46
CA TYR A 150 -12.36 -3.36 -16.66
C TYR A 150 -11.50 -4.56 -16.21
N ASP A 151 -10.76 -5.18 -17.14
CA ASP A 151 -9.96 -6.37 -16.85
C ASP A 151 -8.85 -6.09 -15.83
N ASP A 152 -8.19 -4.93 -15.91
CA ASP A 152 -7.17 -4.53 -14.95
C ASP A 152 -7.75 -4.25 -13.57
N ARG A 153 -8.98 -3.71 -13.51
CA ARG A 153 -9.70 -3.52 -12.23
C ARG A 153 -10.11 -4.84 -11.61
N VAL A 154 -10.57 -5.81 -12.40
CA VAL A 154 -10.85 -7.17 -11.92
C VAL A 154 -9.57 -7.80 -11.36
N LYS A 155 -8.46 -7.72 -12.11
CA LYS A 155 -7.14 -8.18 -11.65
C LYS A 155 -6.72 -7.50 -10.33
N GLN A 156 -6.90 -6.18 -10.21
CA GLN A 156 -6.60 -5.43 -8.99
C GLN A 156 -7.39 -5.98 -7.79
N ILE A 157 -8.69 -6.21 -7.96
CA ILE A 157 -9.56 -6.76 -6.91
C ILE A 157 -9.12 -8.18 -6.53
N ASP A 158 -8.84 -9.04 -7.50
CA ASP A 158 -8.38 -10.41 -7.26
C ASP A 158 -7.06 -10.44 -6.46
N MET A 159 -6.12 -9.55 -6.81
CA MET A 159 -4.85 -9.41 -6.09
C MET A 159 -5.07 -8.95 -4.64
N VAL A 160 -5.96 -7.98 -4.39
CA VAL A 160 -6.32 -7.54 -3.03
C VAL A 160 -6.86 -8.71 -2.20
N VAL A 161 -7.78 -9.49 -2.77
CA VAL A 161 -8.37 -10.67 -2.10
C VAL A 161 -7.30 -11.73 -1.83
N GLU A 162 -6.43 -12.00 -2.79
CA GLU A 162 -5.37 -12.99 -2.66
C GLU A 162 -4.37 -12.60 -1.56
N ILE A 163 -3.90 -11.35 -1.55
CA ILE A 163 -3.00 -10.81 -0.53
C ILE A 163 -3.66 -10.88 0.85
N GLY A 164 -4.94 -10.51 0.97
CA GLY A 164 -5.69 -10.62 2.23
C GLY A 164 -5.72 -12.05 2.77
N ARG A 165 -6.00 -13.04 1.92
CA ARG A 165 -6.00 -14.47 2.28
C ARG A 165 -4.61 -14.98 2.66
N ASP A 166 -3.56 -14.50 1.98
CA ASP A 166 -2.19 -14.87 2.30
C ASP A 166 -1.73 -14.25 3.64
N LEU A 167 -2.09 -13.00 3.91
CA LEU A 167 -1.85 -12.33 5.18
C LEU A 167 -2.56 -13.03 6.35
N GLU A 168 -3.82 -13.43 6.18
CA GLU A 168 -4.56 -14.18 7.20
C GLU A 168 -3.80 -15.44 7.65
N LYS A 169 -3.22 -16.17 6.70
CA LYS A 169 -2.45 -17.39 6.98
C LYS A 169 -1.11 -17.09 7.63
N LEU A 170 -0.52 -15.93 7.37
CA LEU A 170 0.73 -15.48 8.01
C LEU A 170 0.52 -15.04 9.46
N VAL A 171 -0.55 -14.29 9.74
CA VAL A 171 -0.88 -13.82 11.10
C VAL A 171 -1.24 -14.98 12.04
N LYS A 172 -1.76 -16.10 11.51
CA LYS A 172 -2.02 -17.33 12.28
C LYS A 172 -0.76 -18.08 12.72
N HIS A 173 0.43 -17.71 12.21
CA HIS A 173 1.70 -18.22 12.73
C HIS A 173 2.22 -17.33 13.87
N ARG A 174 2.24 -17.88 15.10
CA ARG A 174 2.48 -17.27 16.42
C ARG A 174 3.79 -16.45 16.62
N VAL A 175 4.59 -16.22 15.58
CA VAL A 175 5.89 -15.51 15.69
C VAL A 175 5.78 -14.01 15.37
N ILE A 176 4.73 -13.55 14.67
CA ILE A 176 4.61 -12.15 14.21
C ILE A 176 3.83 -11.25 15.20
N GLY A 177 3.14 -11.83 16.19
CA GLY A 177 2.38 -11.06 17.19
C GLY A 177 3.24 -10.26 18.18
N TRP A 178 4.55 -10.52 18.26
CA TRP A 178 5.46 -9.84 19.20
C TRP A 178 6.20 -8.64 18.58
N THR A 179 6.35 -8.56 17.26
CA THR A 179 7.11 -7.50 16.59
C THR A 179 6.28 -6.27 16.21
N LEU A 180 4.95 -6.33 16.36
CA LEU A 180 4.03 -5.20 16.12
C LEU A 180 3.55 -4.53 17.42
N ARG A 181 4.11 -4.92 18.58
CA ARG A 181 3.92 -4.29 19.89
C ARG A 181 5.27 -3.76 20.42
N LEU A 182 5.94 -2.89 19.67
CA LEU A 182 7.00 -2.02 20.18
C LEU A 182 6.99 -0.70 19.41
#